data_AF-A0A814M4Z5-F1
#
_entry.id   AF-A0A814M4Z5-F1
#
_cell.length_a   1.000
_cell.length_b   1.000
_cell.length_c   1.000
_cell.angle_alpha   90.00
_cell.angle_beta   90.00
_cell.angle_gamma   90.00
#
_symmetry.space_group_name_H-M   'P 1'
#
loop_
_entity.id
_entity.type
_entity.pdbx_description
1 polymer ?
#
loop_
_entity_poly.entity_id
_entity_poly.type
_entity_poly.pdbx_seq_one_letter_code
_entity_poly.pdbx_strand_id
1 'polypeptide(L)'
;MFIYDHELDSSSKDDISEQAKQQMFNNIYDSCQPAGSYKPLTTYASAIHDWWQRILVTATPTFQKRFKISFQDAIESAFRQGTYEKDHQKIPDLKTYKELRRSTAYGLMVCALIQYSLDFDLPDECLADERFKRIMNCMLHAAGWANDIYSFNIEQAEGQYNLISVLMNVNPTLSIQQAMDQAGQMVIDQYAEFERLRHELPSWGADIDSQVKQFVDSLANMIRGNLSWSFETQRYFGSEREEVKRTRRIKLLPPKTTVQDNILHSQKDAKISSDNHKDQHNIHKLNDLEIKMNRNMDDNSCGNLDDILEPFNYLKSLPGKNVRSKLIEALNYWFQVSEEKFKIIDEIMGMLHNASLLIDDIEDGSELRRGSPVAHLIYGTPLTINAAELVCFLAIQKAYTLDNPNVGRILIDSRN
;
A
#
# COMPACT_ATOMS: atom_id res chain seq x y z
N MET A 1 3.52 -3.04 4.82
CA MET A 1 2.29 -3.13 5.65
C MET A 1 1.02 -3.06 4.80
N PHE A 2 0.63 -1.93 4.19
CA PHE A 2 -0.63 -1.87 3.40
C PHE A 2 -0.70 -2.84 2.21
N ILE A 3 0.43 -3.16 1.57
CA ILE A 3 0.48 -4.17 0.50
C ILE A 3 0.17 -5.57 1.06
N TYR A 4 0.65 -5.87 2.26
CA TYR A 4 0.41 -7.16 2.92
C TYR A 4 -0.98 -7.31 3.49
N ASP A 5 -1.54 -6.21 3.99
CA ASP A 5 -2.96 -6.11 4.33
C ASP A 5 -3.82 -6.53 3.12
N HIS A 6 -3.50 -6.01 1.94
CA HIS A 6 -4.20 -6.37 0.70
C HIS A 6 -3.98 -7.85 0.27
N GLU A 7 -2.77 -8.39 0.44
CA GLU A 7 -2.50 -9.82 0.19
C GLU A 7 -3.22 -10.75 1.19
N LEU A 8 -3.35 -10.33 2.45
CA LEU A 8 -4.14 -11.06 3.45
C LEU A 8 -5.63 -11.04 3.11
N ASP A 9 -6.15 -9.89 2.67
CA ASP A 9 -7.54 -9.74 2.24
C ASP A 9 -7.88 -10.52 0.97
N SER A 10 -6.91 -10.68 0.05
CA SER A 10 -7.10 -11.50 -1.14
C SER A 10 -7.01 -12.99 -0.79
N SER A 11 -6.03 -13.38 0.03
CA SER A 11 -5.82 -14.78 0.41
C SER A 11 -6.86 -15.34 1.39
N SER A 12 -7.56 -14.49 2.16
CA SER A 12 -8.71 -14.90 2.98
C SER A 12 -9.92 -15.33 2.15
N LYS A 13 -10.00 -14.88 0.88
CA LYS A 13 -11.06 -15.25 -0.08
C LYS A 13 -10.77 -16.57 -0.81
N ASP A 14 -9.51 -17.01 -0.81
CA ASP A 14 -9.08 -18.27 -1.40
C ASP A 14 -9.12 -19.41 -0.37
N ASP A 15 -9.46 -20.63 -0.80
CA ASP A 15 -9.44 -21.82 0.07
C ASP A 15 -8.00 -22.35 0.24
N ILE A 16 -7.14 -21.53 0.86
CA ILE A 16 -5.76 -21.89 1.19
C ILE A 16 -5.72 -22.78 2.44
N SER A 17 -4.84 -23.78 2.41
CA SER A 17 -4.67 -24.71 3.53
C SER A 17 -4.06 -24.03 4.75
N GLU A 18 -4.37 -24.53 5.95
CA GLU A 18 -3.77 -24.03 7.21
C GLU A 18 -2.23 -24.12 7.20
N GLN A 19 -1.66 -25.08 6.47
CA GLN A 19 -0.20 -25.17 6.27
C GLN A 19 0.36 -24.01 5.43
N ALA A 20 -0.30 -23.64 4.32
CA ALA A 20 0.14 -22.52 3.47
C ALA A 20 0.07 -21.20 4.25
N LYS A 21 -1.00 -21.03 4.99
CA LYS A 21 -1.23 -19.96 5.97
C LYS A 21 -0.12 -19.85 7.02
N GLN A 22 0.25 -20.95 7.67
CA GLN A 22 1.35 -20.98 8.63
C GLN A 22 2.70 -20.68 7.97
N GLN A 23 2.91 -21.11 6.73
CA GLN A 23 4.11 -20.81 5.97
C GLN A 23 4.21 -19.32 5.63
N MET A 24 3.09 -18.67 5.26
CA MET A 24 3.02 -17.23 5.07
C MET A 24 3.34 -16.48 6.37
N PHE A 25 2.76 -16.91 7.50
CA PHE A 25 3.08 -16.37 8.82
C PHE A 25 4.59 -16.45 9.12
N ASN A 26 5.18 -17.64 9.03
CA ASN A 26 6.59 -17.86 9.34
C ASN A 26 7.48 -17.00 8.42
N ASN A 27 7.13 -16.92 7.14
CA ASN A 27 7.87 -16.11 6.17
C ASN A 27 7.89 -14.62 6.56
N ILE A 28 6.79 -14.06 7.04
CA ILE A 28 6.78 -12.65 7.46
C ILE A 28 7.48 -12.47 8.81
N TYR A 29 7.21 -13.37 9.77
CA TYR A 29 7.82 -13.30 11.09
C TYR A 29 9.35 -13.41 11.04
N ASP A 30 9.87 -14.36 10.26
CA ASP A 30 11.31 -14.60 10.11
C ASP A 30 12.03 -13.51 9.30
N SER A 31 11.28 -12.59 8.67
CA SER A 31 11.88 -11.43 8.01
C SER A 31 12.63 -10.53 9.01
N CYS A 32 12.29 -10.56 10.29
CA CYS A 32 13.01 -9.82 11.34
C CYS A 32 14.22 -10.56 11.93
N GLN A 33 14.86 -11.47 11.19
CA GLN A 33 16.08 -12.17 11.62
C GLN A 33 17.37 -11.49 11.12
N PRO A 34 18.54 -11.78 11.72
CA PRO A 34 19.82 -11.26 11.23
C PRO A 34 20.14 -11.67 9.79
N ALA A 35 20.94 -10.88 9.08
CA ALA A 35 21.38 -11.19 7.72
C ALA A 35 21.98 -12.61 7.62
N GLY A 36 21.61 -13.34 6.57
CA GLY A 36 22.10 -14.70 6.30
C GLY A 36 21.45 -15.83 7.10
N SER A 37 20.64 -15.52 8.12
CA SER A 37 19.90 -16.52 8.91
C SER A 37 18.51 -16.85 8.36
N TYR A 38 18.04 -16.06 7.38
CA TYR A 38 16.71 -16.19 6.78
C TYR A 38 16.79 -15.96 5.27
N LYS A 39 15.99 -16.72 4.51
CA LYS A 39 15.83 -16.55 3.06
C LYS A 39 14.37 -16.23 2.75
N PRO A 40 14.07 -14.99 2.35
CA PRO A 40 12.71 -14.61 1.97
C PRO A 40 12.11 -15.46 0.86
N LEU A 41 10.86 -15.89 1.02
CA LEU A 41 10.11 -16.64 0.00
C LEU A 41 9.27 -15.72 -0.90
N THR A 42 9.03 -14.48 -0.49
CA THR A 42 8.21 -13.51 -1.23
C THR A 42 8.92 -12.16 -1.34
N THR A 43 8.54 -11.37 -2.34
CA THR A 43 9.00 -9.99 -2.50
C THR A 43 8.69 -9.16 -1.27
N TYR A 44 7.52 -9.35 -0.68
CA TYR A 44 7.11 -8.65 0.54
C TYR A 44 7.99 -8.99 1.76
N ALA A 45 8.26 -10.28 2.00
CA ALA A 45 9.21 -10.70 3.04
C ALA A 45 10.62 -10.15 2.78
N SER A 46 11.02 -10.05 1.52
CA SER A 46 12.31 -9.46 1.14
C SER A 46 12.38 -7.99 1.50
N ALA A 47 11.30 -7.23 1.27
CA ALA A 47 11.21 -5.81 1.62
C ALA A 47 11.24 -5.58 3.14
N ILE A 48 10.52 -6.40 3.92
CA ILE A 48 10.58 -6.32 5.40
C ILE A 48 12.00 -6.67 5.88
N HIS A 49 12.59 -7.73 5.34
CA HIS A 49 13.92 -8.17 5.77
C HIS A 49 14.98 -7.11 5.47
N ASP A 50 14.93 -6.49 4.29
CA ASP A 50 15.82 -5.38 3.93
C ASP A 50 15.62 -4.16 4.84
N TRP A 51 14.37 -3.75 5.09
CA TRP A 51 14.06 -2.69 6.04
C TRP A 51 14.59 -3.01 7.45
N TRP A 52 14.41 -4.25 7.91
CA TRP A 52 14.89 -4.70 9.21
C TRP A 52 16.43 -4.63 9.30
N GLN A 53 17.16 -5.05 8.27
CA GLN A 53 18.62 -4.94 8.26
C GLN A 53 19.08 -3.48 8.33
N ARG A 54 18.38 -2.55 7.66
CA ARG A 54 18.68 -1.11 7.75
C ARG A 54 18.43 -0.56 9.15
N ILE A 55 17.34 -0.97 9.78
CA ILE A 55 17.00 -0.56 11.15
C ILE A 55 18.00 -1.09 12.18
N LEU A 56 18.52 -2.31 12.01
CA LEU A 56 19.50 -2.90 12.93
C LEU A 56 20.79 -2.08 13.07
N VAL A 57 21.11 -1.19 12.12
CA VAL A 57 22.31 -0.33 12.17
C VAL A 57 22.25 0.67 13.32
N THR A 58 21.05 1.13 13.68
CA THR A 58 20.80 2.23 14.63
C THR A 58 19.91 1.82 15.79
N ALA A 59 19.17 0.71 15.65
CA ALA A 59 18.23 0.23 16.65
C ALA A 59 18.89 -0.28 17.93
N THR A 60 18.43 0.20 19.08
CA THR A 60 18.81 -0.33 20.39
C THR A 60 18.30 -1.77 20.59
N PRO A 61 18.94 -2.59 21.45
CA PRO A 61 18.43 -3.91 21.78
C PRO A 61 17.01 -3.90 22.37
N THR A 62 16.67 -2.84 23.12
CA THR A 62 15.34 -2.64 23.71
C THR A 62 14.28 -2.43 22.65
N PHE A 63 14.52 -1.51 21.70
CA PHE A 63 13.65 -1.34 20.54
C PHE A 63 13.50 -2.65 19.76
N GLN A 64 14.60 -3.33 19.45
CA GLN A 64 14.55 -4.57 18.66
C GLN A 64 13.65 -5.63 19.31
N LYS A 65 13.77 -5.81 20.62
CA LYS A 65 12.92 -6.71 21.40
C LYS A 65 11.45 -6.30 21.35
N ARG A 66 11.15 -5.03 21.63
CA ARG A 66 9.77 -4.51 21.67
C ARG A 66 9.11 -4.57 20.30
N PHE A 67 9.81 -4.16 19.25
CA PHE A 67 9.34 -4.23 17.88
C PHE A 67 9.01 -5.67 17.49
N LYS A 68 9.93 -6.62 17.68
CA LYS A 68 9.70 -8.04 17.35
C LYS A 68 8.46 -8.62 18.03
N ILE A 69 8.30 -8.39 19.33
CA ILE A 69 7.14 -8.88 20.08
C ILE A 69 5.85 -8.27 19.51
N SER A 70 5.82 -6.95 19.32
CA SER A 70 4.63 -6.26 18.81
C SER A 70 4.30 -6.62 17.35
N PHE A 71 5.31 -6.87 16.52
CA PHE A 71 5.14 -7.30 15.15
C PHE A 71 4.59 -8.72 15.07
N GLN A 72 5.10 -9.62 15.92
CA GLN A 72 4.57 -10.97 16.07
C GLN A 72 3.10 -10.97 16.47
N ASP A 73 2.75 -10.21 17.52
CA ASP A 73 1.37 -10.11 18.01
C ASP A 73 0.42 -9.59 16.93
N ALA A 74 0.86 -8.62 16.13
CA ALA A 74 0.06 -8.06 15.05
C ALA A 74 -0.21 -9.08 13.92
N ILE A 75 0.81 -9.81 13.48
CA ILE A 75 0.66 -10.85 12.45
C ILE A 75 -0.21 -12.00 12.97
N GLU A 76 0.03 -12.46 14.21
CA GLU A 76 -0.75 -13.54 14.82
C GLU A 76 -2.21 -13.14 14.99
N SER A 77 -2.47 -11.89 15.35
CA SER A 77 -3.84 -11.38 15.49
C SER A 77 -4.54 -11.24 14.14
N ALA A 78 -3.83 -10.79 13.09
CA ALA A 78 -4.39 -10.72 11.73
C ALA A 78 -4.77 -12.13 11.24
N PHE A 79 -3.93 -13.12 11.54
CA PHE A 79 -4.20 -14.53 11.27
C PHE A 79 -5.46 -15.03 11.99
N ARG A 80 -5.54 -14.80 13.31
CA ARG A 80 -6.69 -15.19 14.13
C ARG A 80 -7.98 -14.52 13.65
N GLN A 81 -7.91 -13.27 13.23
CA GLN A 81 -9.05 -12.57 12.64
C GLN A 81 -9.53 -13.31 11.40
N GLY A 82 -8.66 -13.58 10.42
CA GLY A 82 -9.00 -14.32 9.20
C GLY A 82 -9.60 -15.70 9.46
N THR A 83 -9.05 -16.46 10.41
CA THR A 83 -9.61 -17.77 10.81
C THR A 83 -10.99 -17.63 11.46
N TYR A 84 -11.19 -16.61 12.30
CA TYR A 84 -12.50 -16.35 12.90
C TYR A 84 -13.59 -16.11 11.85
N GLU A 85 -13.29 -15.33 10.80
CA GLU A 85 -14.26 -15.03 9.73
C GLU A 85 -14.67 -16.29 8.96
N LYS A 86 -13.71 -17.19 8.70
CA LYS A 86 -13.92 -18.45 7.98
C LYS A 86 -14.71 -19.47 8.82
N ASP A 87 -14.31 -19.67 10.08
CA ASP A 87 -14.81 -20.77 10.91
C ASP A 87 -16.19 -20.51 11.48
N HIS A 88 -16.52 -19.25 11.78
CA HIS A 88 -17.71 -18.94 12.56
C HIS A 88 -18.87 -18.44 11.70
N GLN A 89 -18.63 -17.97 10.46
CA GLN A 89 -19.61 -17.28 9.62
C GLN A 89 -20.44 -16.23 10.39
N LYS A 90 -19.88 -15.69 11.47
CA LYS A 90 -20.57 -14.86 12.46
C LYS A 90 -19.69 -13.69 12.83
N ILE A 91 -20.34 -12.55 13.00
CA ILE A 91 -19.72 -11.32 13.48
C ILE A 91 -19.42 -11.51 14.98
N PRO A 92 -18.21 -11.19 15.46
CA PRO A 92 -17.86 -11.33 16.88
C PRO A 92 -18.68 -10.40 17.76
N ASP A 93 -18.75 -10.72 19.07
CA ASP A 93 -19.29 -9.77 20.04
C ASP A 93 -18.34 -8.58 20.23
N LEU A 94 -18.86 -7.47 20.78
CA LEU A 94 -18.12 -6.22 20.92
C LEU A 94 -16.86 -6.36 21.79
N LYS A 95 -16.86 -7.20 22.82
CA LYS A 95 -15.70 -7.37 23.69
C LYS A 95 -14.60 -8.09 22.92
N THR A 96 -14.93 -9.21 22.30
CA THR A 96 -14.01 -9.99 21.46
C THR A 96 -13.44 -9.14 20.33
N TYR A 97 -14.28 -8.35 19.64
CA TYR A 97 -13.83 -7.47 18.57
C TYR A 97 -12.83 -6.40 19.03
N LYS A 98 -13.07 -5.76 20.19
CA LYS A 98 -12.13 -4.76 20.74
C LYS A 98 -10.76 -5.34 21.03
N GLU A 99 -10.71 -6.57 21.55
CA GLU A 99 -9.45 -7.25 21.85
C GLU A 99 -8.69 -7.61 20.56
N LEU A 100 -9.38 -8.17 19.56
CA LEU A 100 -8.79 -8.49 18.25
C LEU A 100 -8.31 -7.23 17.53
N ARG A 101 -9.17 -6.21 17.41
CA ARG A 101 -8.88 -4.99 16.63
C ARG A 101 -7.71 -4.19 17.19
N ARG A 102 -7.49 -4.25 18.51
CA ARG A 102 -6.33 -3.61 19.15
C ARG A 102 -5.01 -4.17 18.61
N SER A 103 -4.92 -5.48 18.40
CA SER A 103 -3.68 -6.11 17.92
C SER A 103 -3.57 -6.11 16.40
N THR A 104 -4.68 -6.16 15.65
CA THR A 104 -4.63 -6.13 14.16
C THR A 104 -4.35 -4.76 13.56
N ALA A 105 -4.48 -3.67 14.32
CA ALA A 105 -4.19 -2.31 13.85
C ALA A 105 -2.69 -1.95 13.81
N TYR A 106 -1.78 -2.90 14.09
CA TYR A 106 -0.32 -2.67 14.17
C TYR A 106 0.10 -1.57 15.16
N GLY A 107 -0.79 -1.14 16.07
CA GLY A 107 -0.58 0.05 16.90
C GLY A 107 0.55 -0.09 17.93
N LEU A 108 0.76 -1.29 18.48
CA LEU A 108 1.89 -1.55 19.40
C LEU A 108 3.23 -1.51 18.67
N MET A 109 3.27 -1.94 17.41
CA MET A 109 4.46 -1.82 16.56
C MET A 109 4.79 -0.36 16.29
N VAL A 110 3.78 0.47 16.04
CA VAL A 110 3.95 1.93 15.93
C VAL A 110 4.48 2.53 17.24
N CYS A 111 4.03 2.07 18.41
CA CYS A 111 4.55 2.54 19.69
C CYS A 111 6.07 2.24 19.85
N ALA A 112 6.56 1.11 19.35
CA ALA A 112 7.99 0.85 19.30
C ALA A 112 8.71 1.81 18.34
N LEU A 113 8.15 2.04 17.15
CA LEU A 113 8.72 2.94 16.14
C LEU A 113 8.79 4.41 16.60
N ILE A 114 7.84 4.87 17.41
CA ILE A 114 7.88 6.23 17.97
C ILE A 114 9.11 6.41 18.86
N GLN A 115 9.39 5.48 19.77
CA GLN A 115 10.58 5.52 20.63
C GLN A 115 11.87 5.57 19.82
N TYR A 116 11.96 4.69 18.81
CA TYR A 116 13.09 4.70 17.87
C TYR A 116 13.22 6.04 17.12
N SER A 117 12.11 6.63 16.65
CA SER A 117 12.14 7.89 15.91
C SER A 117 12.52 9.10 16.78
N LEU A 118 12.29 9.01 18.09
CA LEU A 118 12.63 10.05 19.06
C LEU A 118 14.02 9.82 19.70
N ASP A 119 14.73 8.78 19.29
CA ASP A 119 16.08 8.43 19.76
C ASP A 119 16.16 8.20 21.28
N PHE A 120 15.14 7.56 21.86
CA PHE A 120 15.17 7.10 23.26
C PHE A 120 14.35 5.83 23.49
N ASP A 121 14.71 5.07 24.52
CA ASP A 121 13.91 3.97 25.06
C ASP A 121 13.33 4.37 26.42
N LEU A 122 12.00 4.35 26.56
CA LEU A 122 11.38 4.56 27.86
C LEU A 122 11.71 3.39 28.81
N PRO A 123 11.94 3.66 30.10
CA PRO A 123 12.08 2.61 31.12
C PRO A 123 10.88 1.66 31.14
N ASP A 124 11.13 0.37 31.40
CA ASP A 124 10.07 -0.65 31.48
C ASP A 124 9.01 -0.31 32.54
N GLU A 125 9.40 0.36 33.63
CA GLU A 125 8.50 0.82 34.69
C GLU A 125 7.49 1.87 34.23
N CYS A 126 7.85 2.73 33.26
CA CYS A 126 6.90 3.68 32.66
C CYS A 126 5.83 2.93 31.86
N LEU A 127 6.25 1.96 31.03
CA LEU A 127 5.35 1.15 30.21
C LEU A 127 4.51 0.16 31.04
N ALA A 128 4.99 -0.20 32.24
CA ALA A 128 4.28 -1.06 33.17
C ALA A 128 3.17 -0.34 33.94
N ASP A 129 3.19 1.00 34.02
CA ASP A 129 2.15 1.78 34.68
C ASP A 129 0.78 1.63 33.99
N GLU A 130 -0.26 1.39 34.78
CA GLU A 130 -1.60 1.11 34.26
C GLU A 130 -2.22 2.31 33.53
N ARG A 131 -1.90 3.55 33.93
CA ARG A 131 -2.37 4.74 33.21
C ARG A 131 -1.67 4.85 31.87
N PHE A 132 -0.36 4.59 31.84
CA PHE A 132 0.42 4.61 30.59
C PHE A 132 -0.11 3.56 29.60
N LYS A 133 -0.36 2.33 30.05
CA LYS A 133 -1.00 1.28 29.22
C LYS A 133 -2.35 1.72 28.69
N ARG A 134 -3.17 2.38 29.52
CA ARG A 134 -4.48 2.90 29.10
C ARG A 134 -4.35 4.03 28.08
N ILE A 135 -3.37 4.93 28.20
CA ILE A 135 -3.09 5.97 27.19
C ILE A 135 -2.76 5.33 25.84
N MET A 136 -1.88 4.33 25.83
CA MET A 136 -1.58 3.57 24.60
C MET A 136 -2.88 2.95 24.05
N ASN A 137 -3.64 2.23 24.86
CA ASN A 137 -4.91 1.63 24.42
C ASN A 137 -5.89 2.66 23.84
N CYS A 138 -5.98 3.86 24.41
CA CYS A 138 -6.83 4.93 23.87
C CYS A 138 -6.38 5.34 22.46
N MET A 139 -5.07 5.47 22.21
CA MET A 139 -4.54 5.72 20.87
C MET A 139 -4.91 4.60 19.90
N LEU A 140 -4.68 3.33 20.29
CA LEU A 140 -4.96 2.18 19.45
C LEU A 140 -6.45 2.07 19.10
N HIS A 141 -7.33 2.20 20.10
CA HIS A 141 -8.78 2.17 19.90
C HIS A 141 -9.25 3.35 19.04
N ALA A 142 -8.79 4.56 19.33
CA ALA A 142 -9.21 5.72 18.56
C ALA A 142 -8.78 5.62 17.09
N ALA A 143 -7.54 5.20 16.82
CA ALA A 143 -7.06 5.03 15.46
C ALA A 143 -7.80 3.89 14.72
N GLY A 144 -7.96 2.73 15.36
CA GLY A 144 -8.62 1.56 14.79
C GLY A 144 -10.11 1.78 14.53
N TRP A 145 -10.86 2.28 15.51
CA TRP A 145 -12.31 2.50 15.35
C TRP A 145 -12.61 3.67 14.41
N ALA A 146 -11.75 4.69 14.37
CA ALA A 146 -11.87 5.73 13.35
C ALA A 146 -11.63 5.14 11.95
N ASN A 147 -10.67 4.23 11.81
CA ASN A 147 -10.45 3.51 10.55
C ASN A 147 -11.71 2.78 10.11
N ASP A 148 -12.35 2.03 11.01
CA ASP A 148 -13.58 1.27 10.75
C ASP A 148 -14.74 2.18 10.27
N ILE A 149 -14.81 3.42 10.76
CA ILE A 149 -15.79 4.42 10.30
C ILE A 149 -15.51 4.83 8.85
N TYR A 150 -14.25 5.09 8.50
CA TYR A 150 -13.86 5.52 7.16
C TYR A 150 -13.95 4.37 6.14
N SER A 151 -13.59 3.16 6.56
CA SER A 151 -13.48 1.99 5.69
C SER A 151 -14.80 1.24 5.51
N PHE A 152 -15.78 1.41 6.41
CA PHE A 152 -17.05 0.68 6.41
C PHE A 152 -17.70 0.58 5.04
N ASN A 153 -17.75 1.68 4.27
CA ASN A 153 -18.46 1.69 2.99
C ASN A 153 -17.86 0.72 1.97
N ILE A 154 -16.53 0.60 1.97
CA ILE A 154 -15.79 -0.33 1.12
C ILE A 154 -15.96 -1.74 1.67
N GLU A 155 -15.66 -1.95 2.96
CA GLU A 155 -15.68 -3.27 3.60
C GLU A 155 -17.07 -3.94 3.53
N GLN A 156 -18.14 -3.19 3.79
CA GLN A 156 -19.51 -3.73 3.69
C GLN A 156 -19.88 -4.13 2.25
N ALA A 157 -19.37 -3.41 1.25
CA ALA A 157 -19.60 -3.76 -0.15
C ALA A 157 -18.85 -5.04 -0.54
N GLU A 158 -17.77 -5.34 0.16
CA GLU A 158 -16.98 -6.58 0.00
C GLU A 158 -17.46 -7.74 0.89
N GLY A 159 -18.47 -7.51 1.74
CA GLY A 159 -18.97 -8.50 2.68
C GLY A 159 -18.08 -8.71 3.91
N GLN A 160 -17.11 -7.83 4.15
CA GLN A 160 -16.31 -7.82 5.37
C GLN A 160 -17.07 -7.17 6.53
N TYR A 161 -16.73 -7.55 7.76
CA TYR A 161 -17.29 -6.93 8.96
C TYR A 161 -16.28 -6.01 9.63
N ASN A 162 -16.80 -4.98 10.31
CA ASN A 162 -16.00 -4.14 11.19
C ASN A 162 -16.81 -3.72 12.42
N LEU A 163 -16.34 -2.72 13.17
CA LEU A 163 -17.03 -2.22 14.36
C LEU A 163 -18.51 -1.88 14.12
N ILE A 164 -18.86 -1.29 12.97
CA ILE A 164 -20.25 -0.91 12.65
C ILE A 164 -21.12 -2.15 12.54
N SER A 165 -20.64 -3.17 11.83
CA SER A 165 -21.31 -4.47 11.71
C SER A 165 -21.45 -5.15 13.08
N VAL A 166 -20.44 -5.05 13.94
CA VAL A 166 -20.47 -5.58 15.31
C VAL A 166 -21.51 -4.88 16.18
N LEU A 167 -21.60 -3.54 16.12
CA LEU A 167 -22.60 -2.78 16.86
C LEU A 167 -24.02 -3.13 16.41
N MET A 168 -24.24 -3.26 15.10
CA MET A 168 -25.53 -3.71 14.55
C MET A 168 -25.86 -5.16 14.92
N ASN A 169 -24.85 -6.04 15.01
CA ASN A 169 -25.05 -7.43 15.45
C ASN A 169 -25.45 -7.51 16.94
N VAL A 170 -24.84 -6.67 17.79
CA VAL A 170 -25.18 -6.58 19.23
C VAL A 170 -26.56 -5.97 19.44
N ASN A 171 -26.94 -4.98 18.64
CA ASN A 171 -28.27 -4.38 18.68
C ASN A 171 -28.89 -4.34 17.27
N PRO A 172 -29.64 -5.39 16.88
CA PRO A 172 -30.23 -5.52 15.54
C PRO A 172 -31.24 -4.44 15.15
N THR A 173 -31.65 -3.59 16.09
CA THR A 173 -32.58 -2.47 15.81
C THR A 173 -31.86 -1.20 15.37
N LEU A 174 -30.54 -1.14 15.48
CA LEU A 174 -29.76 0.01 15.04
C LEU A 174 -29.78 0.14 13.52
N SER A 175 -30.13 1.33 13.04
CA SER A 175 -29.76 1.74 11.69
C SER A 175 -28.25 1.91 11.55
N ILE A 176 -27.75 1.86 10.31
CA ILE A 176 -26.33 2.13 10.00
C ILE A 176 -25.91 3.50 10.56
N GLN A 177 -26.75 4.53 10.42
CA GLN A 177 -26.44 5.86 10.94
C GLN A 177 -26.29 5.86 12.46
N GLN A 178 -27.19 5.19 13.19
CA GLN A 178 -27.08 5.10 14.66
C GLN A 178 -25.84 4.31 15.11
N ALA A 179 -25.47 3.26 14.38
CA ALA A 179 -24.24 2.50 14.64
C ALA A 179 -22.98 3.36 14.37
N MET A 180 -22.99 4.15 13.29
CA MET A 180 -21.94 5.14 12.98
C MET A 180 -21.82 6.20 14.08
N ASP A 181 -22.94 6.76 14.54
CA ASP A 181 -22.96 7.75 15.61
C ASP A 181 -22.42 7.17 16.92
N GLN A 182 -22.78 5.93 17.25
CA GLN A 182 -22.28 5.22 18.42
C GLN A 182 -20.76 4.96 18.32
N ALA A 183 -20.27 4.51 17.16
CA ALA A 183 -18.83 4.32 16.93
C ALA A 183 -18.07 5.66 17.03
N GLY A 184 -18.64 6.74 16.50
CA GLY A 184 -18.09 8.10 16.62
C GLY A 184 -17.99 8.54 18.08
N GLN A 185 -19.02 8.28 18.88
CA GLN A 185 -18.97 8.56 20.32
C GLN A 185 -17.90 7.73 21.03
N MET A 186 -17.77 6.45 20.70
CA MET A 186 -16.71 5.59 21.28
C MET A 186 -15.31 6.16 21.00
N VAL A 187 -15.06 6.71 19.81
CA VAL A 187 -13.78 7.36 19.48
C VAL A 187 -13.58 8.64 20.30
N ILE A 188 -14.62 9.47 20.43
CA ILE A 188 -14.58 10.70 21.25
C ILE A 188 -14.29 10.37 22.71
N ASP A 189 -14.89 9.31 23.25
CA ASP A 189 -14.65 8.86 24.62
C ASP A 189 -13.18 8.47 24.84
N GLN A 190 -12.51 7.86 23.84
CA GLN A 190 -11.07 7.59 23.92
C GLN A 190 -10.24 8.86 23.94
N TYR A 191 -10.65 9.93 23.23
CA TYR A 191 -9.95 11.22 23.29
C TYR A 191 -10.05 11.86 24.67
N ALA A 192 -11.24 11.88 25.25
CA ALA A 192 -11.47 12.42 26.58
C ALA A 192 -10.65 11.65 27.64
N GLU A 193 -10.64 10.32 27.55
CA GLU A 193 -9.89 9.47 28.45
C GLU A 193 -8.37 9.62 28.29
N PHE A 194 -7.87 9.69 27.05
CA PHE A 194 -6.46 9.96 26.76
C PHE A 194 -6.02 11.30 27.39
N GLU A 195 -6.80 12.36 27.17
CA GLU A 195 -6.49 13.70 27.66
C GLU A 195 -6.54 13.77 29.18
N ARG A 196 -7.48 13.05 29.82
CA ARG A 196 -7.51 12.93 31.28
C ARG A 196 -6.26 12.22 31.81
N LEU A 197 -5.96 11.03 31.27
CA LEU A 197 -4.88 10.18 31.76
C LEU A 197 -3.49 10.81 31.60
N ARG A 198 -3.22 11.56 30.52
CA ARG A 198 -1.92 12.23 30.33
C ARG A 198 -1.60 13.26 31.41
N HIS A 199 -2.62 13.82 32.08
CA HIS A 199 -2.44 14.72 33.22
C HIS A 199 -2.34 13.98 34.57
N GLU A 200 -2.67 12.70 34.60
CA GLU A 200 -2.65 11.85 35.80
C GLU A 200 -1.43 10.91 35.86
N LEU A 201 -0.56 10.96 34.84
CA LEU A 201 0.68 10.19 34.84
C LEU A 201 1.53 10.59 36.05
N PRO A 202 2.14 9.60 36.74
CA PRO A 202 3.06 9.89 37.83
C PRO A 202 4.34 10.53 37.25
N SER A 203 5.18 11.06 38.14
CA SER A 203 6.53 11.48 37.78
C SER A 203 7.52 10.33 37.99
N TRP A 204 8.43 10.17 37.04
CA TRP A 204 9.60 9.26 37.11
C TRP A 204 10.92 10.05 37.17
N GLY A 205 10.85 11.36 37.40
CA GLY A 205 12.00 12.27 37.38
C GLY A 205 12.07 13.08 36.09
N ALA A 206 12.61 14.30 36.20
CA ALA A 206 12.47 15.34 35.17
C ALA A 206 12.90 14.90 33.76
N ASP A 207 13.99 14.14 33.63
CA ASP A 207 14.49 13.69 32.34
C ASP A 207 13.56 12.66 31.69
N ILE A 208 13.06 11.69 32.47
CA ILE A 208 12.13 10.67 32.00
C ILE A 208 10.75 11.29 31.72
N ASP A 209 10.29 12.20 32.56
CA ASP A 209 9.02 12.91 32.38
C ASP A 209 9.00 13.68 31.05
N SER A 210 10.12 14.28 30.66
CA SER A 210 10.29 14.94 29.36
C SER A 210 10.15 13.95 28.19
N GLN A 211 10.77 12.77 28.28
CA GLN A 211 10.65 11.72 27.26
C GLN A 211 9.24 11.14 27.20
N VAL A 212 8.63 10.86 28.35
CA VAL A 212 7.24 10.41 28.47
C VAL A 212 6.31 11.42 27.80
N LYS A 213 6.50 12.71 28.06
CA LYS A 213 5.71 13.77 27.41
C LYS A 213 5.86 13.73 25.89
N GLN A 214 7.09 13.67 25.37
CA GLN A 214 7.34 13.60 23.92
C GLN A 214 6.69 12.36 23.28
N PHE A 215 6.76 11.22 23.96
CA PHE A 215 6.13 9.99 23.52
C PHE A 215 4.60 10.11 23.48
N VAL A 216 3.98 10.61 24.56
CA VAL A 216 2.52 10.81 24.65
C VAL A 216 2.03 11.83 23.62
N ASP A 217 2.75 12.94 23.42
CA ASP A 217 2.43 13.91 22.37
C ASP A 217 2.52 13.26 20.97
N SER A 218 3.46 12.33 20.77
CA SER A 218 3.59 11.58 19.51
C SER A 218 2.43 10.60 19.30
N LEU A 219 1.91 9.96 20.36
CA LEU A 219 0.67 9.17 20.29
C LEU A 219 -0.53 10.04 19.87
N ALA A 220 -0.64 11.26 20.41
CA ALA A 220 -1.68 12.21 20.00
C ALA A 220 -1.52 12.63 18.53
N ASN A 221 -0.29 12.84 18.07
CA ASN A 221 0.01 13.10 16.66
C ASN A 221 -0.38 11.92 15.76
N MET A 222 -0.21 10.66 16.20
CA MET A 222 -0.68 9.50 15.44
C MET A 222 -2.19 9.50 15.24
N ILE A 223 -2.96 9.81 16.29
CA ILE A 223 -4.42 9.94 16.21
C ILE A 223 -4.80 11.01 15.18
N ARG A 224 -4.18 12.19 15.28
CA ARG A 224 -4.48 13.32 14.39
C ARG A 224 -4.02 13.08 12.96
N GLY A 225 -2.87 12.43 12.80
CA GLY A 225 -2.26 12.05 11.53
C GLY A 225 -3.12 11.03 10.79
N ASN A 226 -3.65 10.02 11.48
CA ASN A 226 -4.58 9.04 10.93
C ASN A 226 -5.80 9.72 10.28
N LEU A 227 -6.46 10.64 10.99
CA LEU A 227 -7.58 11.41 10.45
C LEU A 227 -7.16 12.23 9.21
N SER A 228 -6.01 12.92 9.26
CA SER A 228 -5.52 13.72 8.13
C SER A 228 -5.29 12.84 6.90
N TRP A 229 -4.54 11.76 7.08
CA TRP A 229 -4.17 10.82 6.03
C TRP A 229 -5.39 10.16 5.37
N SER A 230 -6.41 9.79 6.15
CA SER A 230 -7.64 9.18 5.64
C SER A 230 -8.41 10.07 4.66
N PHE A 231 -8.25 11.39 4.74
CA PHE A 231 -8.85 12.35 3.81
C PHE A 231 -7.87 12.95 2.80
N GLU A 232 -6.57 12.87 3.04
CA GLU A 232 -5.55 13.32 2.09
C GLU A 232 -5.32 12.28 0.98
N THR A 233 -5.47 10.99 1.32
CA THR A 233 -5.40 9.89 0.36
C THR A 233 -6.75 9.57 -0.26
N GLN A 234 -6.73 8.86 -1.39
CA GLN A 234 -7.95 8.39 -2.06
C GLN A 234 -8.45 7.04 -1.54
N ARG A 235 -7.80 6.45 -0.52
CA ARG A 235 -8.01 5.06 -0.09
C ARG A 235 -9.47 4.75 0.25
N TYR A 236 -10.16 5.66 0.95
CA TYR A 236 -11.52 5.41 1.45
C TYR A 236 -12.62 6.11 0.65
N PHE A 237 -12.33 7.32 0.17
CA PHE A 237 -13.35 8.20 -0.41
C PHE A 237 -13.04 8.59 -1.87
N GLY A 238 -12.00 8.00 -2.48
CA GLY A 238 -11.63 8.25 -3.87
C GLY A 238 -11.38 9.73 -4.18
N SER A 239 -11.87 10.16 -5.34
CA SER A 239 -11.84 11.56 -5.77
C SER A 239 -12.79 12.47 -4.98
N GLU A 240 -13.80 11.91 -4.30
CA GLU A 240 -14.84 12.65 -3.56
C GLU A 240 -14.43 13.04 -2.14
N ARG A 241 -13.22 12.66 -1.69
CA ARG A 241 -12.75 12.84 -0.30
C ARG A 241 -12.93 14.25 0.28
N GLU A 242 -12.73 15.31 -0.50
CA GLU A 242 -12.91 16.69 -0.03
C GLU A 242 -14.38 17.04 0.19
N GLU A 243 -15.26 16.53 -0.68
CA GLU A 243 -16.71 16.73 -0.55
C GLU A 243 -17.27 15.94 0.62
N VAL A 244 -16.81 14.69 0.80
CA VAL A 244 -17.14 13.87 1.98
C VAL A 244 -16.67 14.56 3.26
N LYS A 245 -15.45 15.11 3.29
CA LYS A 245 -14.93 15.85 4.45
C LYS A 245 -15.78 17.07 4.79
N ARG A 246 -16.21 17.81 3.77
CA ARG A 246 -17.01 19.04 3.91
C ARG A 246 -18.44 18.75 4.36
N THR A 247 -19.08 17.75 3.74
CA THR A 247 -20.51 17.46 3.95
C THR A 247 -20.76 16.44 5.05
N ARG A 248 -19.75 15.62 5.37
CA ARG A 248 -19.84 14.43 6.24
C ARG A 248 -20.90 13.44 5.77
N ARG A 249 -21.09 13.36 4.45
CA ARG A 249 -22.06 12.47 3.81
C ARG A 249 -21.35 11.57 2.83
N ILE A 250 -21.76 10.31 2.82
CA ILE A 250 -21.31 9.31 1.85
C ILE A 250 -22.53 8.64 1.24
N LYS A 251 -22.42 8.25 -0.03
CA LYS A 251 -23.37 7.33 -0.65
C LYS A 251 -22.85 5.91 -0.46
N LEU A 252 -23.70 5.02 0.07
CA LEU A 252 -23.29 3.63 0.28
C LEU A 252 -23.06 2.92 -1.05
N LEU A 253 -21.97 2.15 -1.11
CA LEU A 253 -21.63 1.29 -2.24
C LEU A 253 -22.55 0.06 -2.26
N PRO A 254 -22.95 -0.43 -3.45
CA PRO A 254 -23.69 -1.68 -3.55
C PRO A 254 -22.79 -2.88 -3.22
N PRO A 255 -23.35 -4.01 -2.75
CA PRO A 255 -22.60 -5.25 -2.60
C PRO A 255 -21.96 -5.70 -3.91
N LYS A 256 -20.68 -6.10 -3.90
CA LYS A 256 -19.94 -6.53 -5.10
C LYS A 256 -20.44 -7.86 -5.69
N THR A 257 -21.23 -8.65 -4.95
CA THR A 257 -21.78 -9.94 -5.39
C THR A 257 -22.75 -9.87 -6.58
N THR A 258 -23.27 -8.69 -6.95
CA THR A 258 -24.28 -8.58 -8.02
C THR A 258 -23.72 -8.39 -9.44
N VAL A 259 -22.41 -8.18 -9.60
CA VAL A 259 -21.81 -7.85 -10.91
C VAL A 259 -21.18 -9.07 -11.59
N GLN A 260 -20.60 -10.01 -10.84
CA GLN A 260 -19.95 -11.19 -11.41
C GLN A 260 -20.94 -12.22 -11.98
N ASP A 261 -22.12 -12.38 -11.36
CA ASP A 261 -23.13 -13.33 -11.84
C ASP A 261 -23.78 -12.90 -13.16
N ASN A 262 -23.93 -11.59 -13.39
CA ASN A 262 -24.48 -11.07 -14.65
C ASN A 262 -23.49 -11.20 -15.82
N ILE A 263 -22.18 -11.11 -15.55
CA ILE A 263 -21.13 -11.30 -16.56
C ILE A 263 -20.94 -12.80 -16.86
N LEU A 264 -21.05 -13.69 -15.86
CA LEU A 264 -20.96 -15.13 -16.08
C LEU A 264 -22.15 -15.67 -16.88
N HIS A 265 -23.36 -15.13 -16.67
CA HIS A 265 -24.52 -15.51 -17.45
C HIS A 265 -24.44 -15.03 -18.91
N SER A 266 -23.98 -13.80 -19.17
CA SER A 266 -23.82 -13.31 -20.55
C SER A 266 -22.67 -14.01 -21.31
N GLN A 267 -21.65 -14.50 -20.61
CA GLN A 267 -20.52 -15.21 -21.22
C GLN A 267 -20.80 -16.70 -21.48
N LYS A 268 -21.69 -17.35 -20.72
CA LYS A 268 -22.10 -18.74 -20.99
C LYS A 268 -22.93 -18.88 -22.27
N ASP A 269 -23.76 -17.89 -22.58
CA ASP A 269 -24.56 -17.90 -23.82
C ASP A 269 -23.72 -17.65 -25.08
N ALA A 270 -22.59 -16.95 -24.95
CA ALA A 270 -21.66 -16.71 -26.06
C ALA A 270 -20.72 -17.90 -26.36
N LYS A 271 -20.49 -18.80 -25.39
CA LYS A 271 -19.50 -19.89 -25.51
C LYS A 271 -20.03 -21.20 -26.11
N ILE A 272 -21.33 -21.32 -26.35
CA ILE A 272 -21.94 -22.53 -26.94
C ILE A 272 -21.86 -22.51 -28.50
N SER A 273 -21.46 -21.40 -29.11
CA SER A 273 -21.49 -21.24 -30.58
C SER A 273 -20.13 -21.42 -31.30
N SER A 274 -19.02 -21.71 -30.61
CA SER A 274 -17.71 -21.75 -31.27
C SER A 274 -16.81 -22.88 -30.77
N ASP A 275 -17.21 -24.14 -30.97
CA ASP A 275 -16.30 -25.28 -30.88
C ASP A 275 -16.45 -26.14 -32.13
N ASN A 276 -15.59 -25.89 -33.12
CA ASN A 276 -15.18 -26.83 -34.14
C ASN A 276 -13.96 -26.27 -34.89
N HIS A 277 -12.75 -26.63 -34.45
CA HIS A 277 -11.77 -27.31 -35.31
C HIS A 277 -10.48 -27.61 -34.54
N LYS A 278 -10.06 -28.87 -34.67
CA LYS A 278 -8.81 -29.47 -34.20
C LYS A 278 -7.62 -28.91 -35.00
N ASP A 279 -6.44 -28.80 -34.38
CA ASP A 279 -5.31 -29.69 -34.70
C ASP A 279 -4.09 -29.45 -33.79
N GLN A 280 -3.53 -30.56 -33.32
CA GLN A 280 -2.24 -30.68 -32.64
C GLN A 280 -1.14 -30.86 -33.69
N HIS A 281 0.02 -30.18 -33.57
CA HIS A 281 1.33 -30.83 -33.70
C HIS A 281 2.55 -29.93 -33.39
N ASN A 282 3.56 -30.60 -32.80
CA ASN A 282 5.00 -30.33 -32.76
C ASN A 282 5.57 -29.30 -31.76
N ILE A 283 5.70 -29.78 -30.52
CA ILE A 283 6.79 -29.40 -29.60
C ILE A 283 7.97 -30.34 -29.90
N HIS A 284 8.96 -29.87 -30.66
CA HIS A 284 10.39 -30.23 -30.59
C HIS A 284 11.13 -29.81 -31.86
N LYS A 285 11.76 -28.63 -31.83
CA LYS A 285 13.00 -28.24 -32.55
C LYS A 285 13.23 -26.75 -32.33
N LEU A 286 13.94 -26.39 -31.26
CA LEU A 286 14.32 -25.00 -31.00
C LEU A 286 15.81 -24.86 -30.58
N ASN A 287 16.60 -25.91 -30.74
CA ASN A 287 18.01 -25.90 -30.31
C ASN A 287 19.03 -25.63 -31.42
N ASP A 288 18.64 -25.36 -32.67
CA ASP A 288 19.60 -25.09 -33.75
C ASP A 288 19.14 -23.94 -34.66
N LEU A 289 19.27 -22.69 -34.21
CA LEU A 289 19.30 -21.51 -35.07
C LEU A 289 20.36 -20.51 -34.57
N GLU A 290 21.60 -20.71 -35.01
CA GLU A 290 22.61 -19.64 -35.04
C GLU A 290 22.14 -18.54 -35.99
N ILE A 291 21.80 -17.36 -35.47
CA ILE A 291 21.49 -16.19 -36.29
C ILE A 291 22.81 -15.48 -36.63
N LYS A 292 23.31 -15.70 -37.85
CA LYS A 292 24.32 -14.84 -38.48
C LYS A 292 23.65 -13.53 -38.91
N MET A 293 24.07 -12.41 -38.32
CA MET A 293 23.66 -11.07 -38.77
C MET A 293 24.16 -10.82 -40.19
N ASN A 294 23.23 -10.77 -41.15
CA ASN A 294 23.51 -10.43 -42.53
C ASN A 294 23.61 -8.90 -42.65
N ARG A 295 24.81 -8.39 -42.94
CA ARG A 295 25.02 -7.00 -43.40
C ARG A 295 24.55 -6.96 -44.85
N ASN A 296 23.37 -6.40 -45.07
CA ASN A 296 22.90 -5.73 -46.29
C ASN A 296 21.36 -5.74 -46.27
N MET A 297 20.75 -4.70 -45.71
CA MET A 297 19.41 -4.28 -46.11
C MET A 297 19.46 -2.80 -46.44
N ASP A 298 18.87 -2.49 -47.58
CA ASP A 298 18.88 -1.19 -48.23
C ASP A 298 18.16 -0.11 -47.42
N ASP A 299 18.76 1.07 -47.46
CA ASP A 299 18.61 2.22 -46.56
C ASP A 299 17.39 3.12 -46.86
N ASN A 300 16.21 2.57 -47.21
CA ASN A 300 15.08 3.44 -47.61
C ASN A 300 13.64 2.91 -47.37
N SER A 301 13.42 2.07 -46.35
CA SER A 301 12.04 1.80 -45.87
C SER A 301 11.92 1.51 -44.37
N CYS A 302 12.85 2.03 -43.56
CA CYS A 302 12.68 2.02 -42.11
C CYS A 302 11.76 3.19 -41.73
N GLY A 303 10.60 2.90 -41.11
CA GLY A 303 9.73 3.94 -40.55
C GLY A 303 10.54 4.88 -39.66
N ASN A 304 10.26 6.19 -39.73
CA ASN A 304 11.05 7.17 -39.00
C ASN A 304 10.91 6.90 -37.49
N LEU A 305 12.00 7.02 -36.73
CA LEU A 305 11.97 6.86 -35.28
C LEU A 305 10.97 7.83 -34.62
N ASP A 306 10.78 8.98 -35.25
CA ASP A 306 9.78 9.98 -34.87
C ASP A 306 8.36 9.41 -34.92
N ASP A 307 8.04 8.55 -35.90
CA ASP A 307 6.71 7.94 -36.05
C ASP A 307 6.39 6.99 -34.89
N ILE A 308 7.41 6.32 -34.34
CA ILE A 308 7.25 5.41 -33.18
C ILE A 308 7.00 6.21 -31.90
N LEU A 309 7.54 7.42 -31.78
CA LEU A 309 7.42 8.24 -30.57
C LEU A 309 6.16 9.11 -30.52
N GLU A 310 5.33 9.12 -31.56
CA GLU A 310 4.08 9.90 -31.63
C GLU A 310 3.14 9.69 -30.42
N PRO A 311 2.87 8.46 -29.94
CA PRO A 311 2.05 8.25 -28.73
C PRO A 311 2.62 8.94 -27.48
N PHE A 312 3.94 8.91 -27.33
CA PHE A 312 4.65 9.55 -26.22
C PHE A 312 4.65 11.07 -26.33
N ASN A 313 4.91 11.59 -27.54
CA ASN A 313 4.89 13.02 -27.81
C ASN A 313 3.49 13.61 -27.59
N TYR A 314 2.45 12.88 -28.02
CA TYR A 314 1.07 13.21 -27.74
C TYR A 314 0.81 13.35 -26.24
N LEU A 315 1.15 12.32 -25.46
CA LEU A 315 0.95 12.34 -24.00
C LEU A 315 1.72 13.50 -23.34
N LYS A 316 2.95 13.75 -23.77
CA LYS A 316 3.79 14.85 -23.27
C LYS A 316 3.19 16.23 -23.58
N SER A 317 2.46 16.37 -24.69
CA SER A 317 1.77 17.61 -25.07
C SER A 317 0.57 17.95 -24.19
N LEU A 318 0.00 16.97 -23.48
CA LEU A 318 -1.17 17.18 -22.62
C LEU A 318 -0.78 17.98 -21.35
N PRO A 319 -1.62 18.95 -20.91
CA PRO A 319 -1.30 19.83 -19.79
C PRO A 319 -1.10 19.07 -18.47
N GLY A 320 0.12 19.12 -17.92
CA GLY A 320 0.49 18.47 -16.66
C GLY A 320 0.66 19.46 -15.51
N LYS A 321 0.49 18.99 -14.26
CA LYS A 321 0.69 19.79 -13.03
C LYS A 321 2.15 20.00 -12.64
N ASN A 322 3.07 19.38 -13.39
CA ASN A 322 4.53 19.38 -13.17
C ASN A 322 5.00 19.14 -11.72
N VAL A 323 4.25 18.34 -10.96
CA VAL A 323 4.52 18.09 -9.53
C VAL A 323 5.86 17.40 -9.31
N ARG A 324 6.26 16.52 -10.23
CA ARG A 324 7.50 15.74 -10.11
C ARG A 324 8.75 16.58 -10.24
N SER A 325 8.84 17.46 -11.23
CA SER A 325 10.00 18.35 -11.36
C SER A 325 10.16 19.24 -10.13
N LYS A 326 9.05 19.73 -9.55
CA LYS A 326 9.07 20.46 -8.26
C LYS A 326 9.56 19.61 -7.09
N LEU A 327 9.22 18.32 -7.06
CA LEU A 327 9.71 17.40 -6.04
C LEU A 327 11.21 17.15 -6.20
N ILE A 328 11.68 16.91 -7.44
CA ILE A 328 13.11 16.71 -7.74
C ILE A 328 13.89 17.99 -7.39
N GLU A 329 13.35 19.16 -7.71
CA GLU A 329 13.90 20.47 -7.32
C GLU A 329 14.00 20.64 -5.80
N ALA A 330 12.94 20.29 -5.06
CA ALA A 330 12.95 20.31 -3.60
C ALA A 330 13.99 19.34 -3.02
N LEU A 331 14.11 18.13 -3.58
CA LEU A 331 15.12 17.15 -3.17
C LEU A 331 16.55 17.68 -3.42
N ASN A 332 16.75 18.43 -4.50
CA ASN A 332 18.06 18.98 -4.83
C ASN A 332 18.58 19.99 -3.80
N TYR A 333 17.71 20.55 -2.95
CA TYR A 333 18.13 21.36 -1.79
C TYR A 333 19.10 20.61 -0.87
N TRP A 334 18.87 19.31 -0.65
CA TRP A 334 19.73 18.48 0.19
C TRP A 334 20.89 17.85 -0.60
N PHE A 335 20.64 17.41 -1.84
CA PHE A 335 21.62 16.65 -2.60
C PHE A 335 22.65 17.50 -3.35
N GLN A 336 22.36 18.78 -3.59
CA GLN A 336 23.27 19.75 -4.21
C GLN A 336 23.91 19.25 -5.52
N VAL A 337 23.10 18.61 -6.36
CA VAL A 337 23.52 18.11 -7.68
C VAL A 337 23.69 19.30 -8.63
N SER A 338 24.70 19.22 -9.53
CA SER A 338 24.93 20.25 -10.55
C SER A 338 23.71 20.43 -11.45
N GLU A 339 23.46 21.66 -11.91
CA GLU A 339 22.31 21.99 -12.76
C GLU A 339 22.25 21.14 -14.03
N GLU A 340 23.41 20.85 -14.61
CA GLU A 340 23.54 19.96 -15.76
C GLU A 340 23.03 18.53 -15.48
N LYS A 341 23.49 17.91 -14.38
CA LYS A 341 23.07 16.56 -13.98
C LYS A 341 21.62 16.54 -13.52
N PHE A 342 21.17 17.60 -12.83
CA PHE A 342 19.79 17.77 -12.42
C PHE A 342 18.84 17.74 -13.63
N LYS A 343 19.16 18.50 -14.68
CA LYS A 343 18.35 18.53 -15.90
C LYS A 343 18.28 17.16 -16.59
N ILE A 344 19.40 16.44 -16.62
CA ILE A 344 19.45 15.08 -17.16
C ILE A 344 18.53 14.14 -16.35
N ILE A 345 18.59 14.20 -15.02
CA ILE A 345 17.75 13.39 -14.11
C ILE A 345 16.27 13.72 -14.26
N ASP A 346 15.90 15.01 -14.27
CA ASP A 346 14.51 15.45 -14.43
C ASP A 346 13.91 14.95 -15.76
N GLU A 347 14.69 15.04 -16.84
CA GLU A 347 14.27 14.51 -18.14
C GLU A 347 14.10 12.99 -18.14
N ILE A 348 15.03 12.23 -17.53
CA ILE A 348 14.92 10.76 -17.41
C ILE A 348 13.66 10.37 -16.63
N MET A 349 13.41 11.04 -15.50
CA MET A 349 12.22 10.80 -14.67
C MET A 349 10.93 11.15 -15.41
N GLY A 350 10.95 12.20 -16.23
CA GLY A 350 9.83 12.57 -17.11
C GLY A 350 9.57 11.51 -18.19
N MET A 351 10.63 10.97 -18.81
CA MET A 351 10.54 9.91 -19.81
C MET A 351 9.93 8.64 -19.23
N LEU A 352 10.50 8.11 -18.15
CA LEU A 352 10.06 6.86 -17.52
C LEU A 352 8.62 6.95 -17.02
N HIS A 353 8.25 8.07 -16.40
CA HIS A 353 6.88 8.26 -15.94
C HIS A 353 5.87 8.32 -17.08
N ASN A 354 6.15 9.09 -18.13
CA ASN A 354 5.20 9.19 -19.24
C ASN A 354 5.12 7.87 -20.02
N ALA A 355 6.22 7.12 -20.13
CA ALA A 355 6.21 5.77 -20.69
C ALA A 355 5.33 4.83 -19.85
N SER A 356 5.44 4.84 -18.52
CA SER A 356 4.58 4.02 -17.66
C SER A 356 3.10 4.37 -17.85
N LEU A 357 2.75 5.66 -17.92
CA LEU A 357 1.37 6.10 -18.11
C LEU A 357 0.74 5.59 -19.42
N LEU A 358 1.52 5.43 -20.49
CA LEU A 358 1.03 4.85 -21.74
C LEU A 358 0.62 3.38 -21.56
N ILE A 359 1.38 2.64 -20.76
CA ILE A 359 1.09 1.24 -20.42
C ILE A 359 -0.07 1.16 -19.44
N ASP A 360 -0.06 1.98 -18.38
CA ASP A 360 -1.15 2.06 -17.39
C ASP A 360 -2.50 2.32 -18.08
N ASP A 361 -2.55 3.26 -19.05
CA ASP A 361 -3.76 3.55 -19.80
C ASP A 361 -4.31 2.32 -20.55
N ILE A 362 -3.43 1.45 -21.05
CA ILE A 362 -3.80 0.21 -21.74
C ILE A 362 -4.28 -0.83 -20.73
N GLU A 363 -3.53 -1.05 -19.65
CA GLU A 363 -3.84 -2.04 -18.62
C GLU A 363 -5.16 -1.75 -17.90
N ASP A 364 -5.42 -0.47 -17.63
CA ASP A 364 -6.66 -0.01 -16.99
C ASP A 364 -7.85 0.08 -17.97
N GLY A 365 -7.63 -0.12 -19.27
CA GLY A 365 -8.65 0.10 -20.30
C GLY A 365 -9.17 1.53 -20.29
N SER A 366 -8.30 2.51 -20.00
CA SER A 366 -8.67 3.91 -19.84
C SER A 366 -9.17 4.51 -21.15
N GLU A 367 -10.21 5.33 -21.09
CA GLU A 367 -10.70 6.07 -22.27
C GLU A 367 -10.09 7.47 -22.36
N LEU A 368 -9.83 8.11 -21.21
CA LEU A 368 -9.43 9.51 -21.12
C LEU A 368 -8.24 9.73 -20.17
N ARG A 369 -7.32 10.60 -20.59
CA ARG A 369 -6.25 11.16 -19.75
C ARG A 369 -6.22 12.67 -19.85
N ARG A 370 -6.32 13.33 -18.69
CA ARG A 370 -6.31 14.81 -18.57
C ARG A 370 -7.41 15.49 -19.42
N GLY A 371 -8.54 14.81 -19.59
CA GLY A 371 -9.69 15.28 -20.37
C GLY A 371 -9.59 15.04 -21.88
N SER A 372 -8.51 14.39 -22.35
CA SER A 372 -8.31 14.04 -23.76
C SER A 372 -8.29 12.52 -23.95
N PRO A 373 -8.59 11.97 -25.15
CA PRO A 373 -8.46 10.54 -25.41
C PRO A 373 -7.05 10.02 -25.13
N VAL A 374 -6.95 8.81 -24.60
CA VAL A 374 -5.64 8.19 -24.35
C VAL A 374 -4.93 7.79 -25.65
N ALA A 375 -3.60 7.70 -25.60
CA ALA A 375 -2.78 7.52 -26.79
C ALA A 375 -3.11 6.22 -27.56
N HIS A 376 -3.41 5.11 -26.87
CA HIS A 376 -3.69 3.83 -27.53
C HIS A 376 -5.02 3.82 -28.30
N LEU A 377 -5.96 4.72 -27.99
CA LEU A 377 -7.17 4.91 -28.78
C LEU A 377 -6.95 5.74 -30.05
N ILE A 378 -5.88 6.55 -30.09
CA ILE A 378 -5.54 7.41 -31.24
C ILE A 378 -4.58 6.70 -32.19
N TYR A 379 -3.54 6.09 -31.63
CA TYR A 379 -2.40 5.52 -32.38
C TYR A 379 -2.39 3.99 -32.40
N GLY A 380 -3.31 3.35 -31.66
CA GLY A 380 -3.39 1.90 -31.52
C GLY A 380 -2.49 1.36 -30.40
N THR A 381 -2.94 0.25 -29.81
CA THR A 381 -2.24 -0.46 -28.74
C THR A 381 -0.82 -0.89 -29.14
N PRO A 382 -0.57 -1.51 -30.32
CA PRO A 382 0.77 -1.99 -30.66
C PRO A 382 1.80 -0.86 -30.74
N LEU A 383 1.45 0.25 -31.38
CA LEU A 383 2.34 1.40 -31.52
C LEU A 383 2.59 2.08 -30.18
N THR A 384 1.56 2.16 -29.32
CA THR A 384 1.68 2.77 -27.98
C THR A 384 2.59 1.95 -27.06
N ILE A 385 2.52 0.62 -27.10
CA ILE A 385 3.45 -0.26 -26.37
C ILE A 385 4.87 -0.06 -26.88
N ASN A 386 5.08 -0.12 -28.20
CA ASN A 386 6.41 0.07 -28.81
C ASN A 386 7.00 1.45 -28.45
N ALA A 387 6.19 2.50 -28.44
CA ALA A 387 6.59 3.84 -28.03
C ALA A 387 7.06 3.88 -26.57
N ALA A 388 6.29 3.28 -25.66
CA ALA A 388 6.62 3.23 -24.24
C ALA A 388 7.91 2.45 -23.98
N GLU A 389 8.07 1.27 -24.58
CA GLU A 389 9.27 0.45 -24.47
C GLU A 389 10.52 1.16 -25.01
N LEU A 390 10.40 1.78 -26.20
CA LEU A 390 11.49 2.57 -26.79
C LEU A 390 11.92 3.72 -25.87
N VAL A 391 10.97 4.43 -25.27
CA VAL A 391 11.28 5.52 -24.32
C VAL A 391 12.00 5.02 -23.09
N CYS A 392 11.67 3.83 -22.56
CA CYS A 392 12.42 3.21 -21.47
C CYS A 392 13.88 2.96 -21.86
N PHE A 393 14.15 2.43 -23.06
CA PHE A 393 15.53 2.25 -23.54
C PHE A 393 16.27 3.58 -23.73
N LEU A 394 15.60 4.60 -24.29
CA LEU A 394 16.18 5.94 -24.44
C LEU A 394 16.47 6.59 -23.09
N ALA A 395 15.62 6.38 -22.09
CA ALA A 395 15.85 6.87 -20.73
C ALA A 395 17.08 6.22 -20.08
N ILE A 396 17.24 4.90 -20.25
CA ILE A 396 18.43 4.17 -19.79
C ILE A 396 19.68 4.69 -20.52
N GLN A 397 19.64 4.82 -21.85
CA GLN A 397 20.74 5.37 -22.65
C GLN A 397 21.14 6.77 -22.17
N LYS A 398 20.14 7.63 -21.92
CA LYS A 398 20.35 8.98 -21.40
C LYS A 398 20.97 8.98 -20.01
N ALA A 399 20.63 8.02 -19.17
CA ALA A 399 21.19 7.90 -17.83
C ALA A 399 22.68 7.58 -17.82
N TYR A 400 23.17 6.83 -18.82
CA TYR A 400 24.60 6.58 -18.99
C TYR A 400 25.42 7.85 -19.26
N THR A 401 24.79 8.98 -19.59
CA THR A 401 25.46 10.28 -19.71
C THR A 401 25.77 10.96 -18.37
N LEU A 402 25.31 10.41 -17.24
CA LEU A 402 25.57 10.94 -15.89
C LEU A 402 26.97 10.60 -15.35
N ASP A 403 27.82 9.94 -16.14
CA ASP A 403 29.18 9.50 -15.80
C ASP A 403 29.27 8.72 -14.48
N ASN A 404 28.24 7.92 -14.18
CA ASN A 404 28.20 7.05 -13.00
C ASN A 404 28.13 5.58 -13.44
N PRO A 405 29.13 4.75 -13.10
CA PRO A 405 29.20 3.34 -13.54
C PRO A 405 28.04 2.49 -13.00
N ASN A 406 27.36 2.95 -11.94
CA ASN A 406 26.24 2.26 -11.32
C ASN A 406 24.88 2.72 -11.86
N VAL A 407 24.81 3.71 -12.77
CA VAL A 407 23.54 4.35 -13.13
C VAL A 407 22.54 3.40 -13.79
N GLY A 408 23.01 2.50 -14.66
CA GLY A 408 22.18 1.45 -15.24
C GLY A 408 21.63 0.52 -14.16
N ARG A 409 22.46 0.14 -13.17
CA ARG A 409 22.00 -0.67 -12.03
C ARG A 409 20.95 0.08 -11.22
N ILE A 410 21.19 1.34 -10.87
CA ILE A 410 20.28 2.15 -10.05
C ILE A 410 18.90 2.29 -10.72
N LEU A 411 18.83 2.41 -12.04
CA LEU A 411 17.57 2.55 -12.77
C LEU A 411 16.77 1.26 -12.91
N ILE A 412 17.44 0.11 -13.02
CA ILE A 412 16.77 -1.19 -13.20
C ILE A 412 16.60 -1.97 -11.90
N ASP A 413 17.19 -1.50 -10.80
CA ASP A 413 17.07 -2.13 -9.49
C ASP A 413 15.66 -1.88 -8.94
N SER A 414 14.81 -2.89 -9.01
CA SER A 414 13.42 -2.89 -8.52
C SER A 414 13.30 -2.86 -6.99
N ARG A 415 14.39 -2.60 -6.27
CA ARG A 415 14.49 -2.57 -4.80
C ARG A 415 14.43 -1.18 -4.18
N ASN A 416 14.18 -0.13 -4.97
CA ASN A 416 14.02 1.24 -4.47
C ASN A 416 12.56 1.58 -4.18
#